data_AF-A0A2N9JEU1-F1
#
_entry.id   AF-A0A2N9JEU1-F1
#
_cell.length_a   1.000
_cell.length_b   1.000
_cell.length_c   1.000
_cell.angle_alpha   90.00
_cell.angle_beta   90.00
_cell.angle_gamma   90.00
#
_symmetry.space_group_name_H-M   'P 1'
#
loop_
_entity.id
_entity.type
_entity.pdbx_description
1 polymer ?
#
loop_
_entity_poly.entity_id
_entity_poly.type
_entity_poly.pdbx_seq_one_letter_code
_entity_poly.pdbx_strand_id
1 'polypeptide(L)'
;MTLLELAPEFARTIVGAVRREYPNAPRHVMTGLHDTGTPAQLHPAFYGCFDWHSAVEMHWALLVLLPDLPEAARTEAERVLDEHLTAENLAVEAAYLREQAGFERPYGWGWALALADAAEGTRWARALAPLAAVVADGFIEWLPRSSLPNRQGTHANTAFALARSWPWAQRLATHGEPALVEAIASASKRWYGNDRDYPVEWEPGGNDFLSPALAEAELMGLVLAPDAFRLWVEIALPDLQGGRIGSLSRPVTGIDTTDGQAAHLHGLNLHRAACLRALQRRLGDSVVLERAAQAHLDAALPVVSGSDWMAEHWLAAYAVLALRA
;
A
#
# COMPACT_ATOMS: atom_id res chain seq x y z
N MET A 1 -6.15 -12.94 -16.54
CA MET A 1 -7.22 -12.98 -15.51
C MET A 1 -7.56 -11.56 -15.14
N THR A 2 -8.83 -11.24 -15.01
CA THR A 2 -9.34 -9.92 -14.62
C THR A 2 -9.62 -9.86 -13.12
N LEU A 3 -9.74 -8.64 -12.58
CA LEU A 3 -10.11 -8.47 -11.17
C LEU A 3 -11.49 -9.07 -10.86
N LEU A 4 -12.46 -8.90 -11.77
CA LEU A 4 -13.82 -9.42 -11.60
C LEU A 4 -13.85 -10.94 -11.46
N GLU A 5 -13.01 -11.66 -12.23
CA GLU A 5 -12.91 -13.12 -12.16
C GLU A 5 -12.29 -13.59 -10.83
N LEU A 6 -11.35 -12.83 -10.27
CA LEU A 6 -10.59 -13.16 -9.07
C LEU A 6 -11.22 -12.63 -7.77
N ALA A 7 -12.10 -11.64 -7.85
CA ALA A 7 -12.68 -10.95 -6.70
C ALA A 7 -13.31 -11.89 -5.66
N PRO A 8 -14.11 -12.92 -6.03
CA PRO A 8 -14.70 -13.83 -5.04
C PRO A 8 -13.65 -14.67 -4.29
N GLU A 9 -12.54 -15.03 -4.94
CA GLU A 9 -11.46 -15.78 -4.30
C GLU A 9 -10.67 -14.89 -3.35
N PHE A 10 -10.26 -13.71 -3.81
CA PHE A 10 -9.54 -12.74 -2.98
C PHE A 10 -10.37 -12.32 -1.77
N ALA A 11 -11.67 -12.06 -1.92
CA ALA A 11 -12.52 -11.70 -0.79
C ALA A 11 -12.60 -12.82 0.27
N ARG A 12 -12.65 -14.09 -0.13
CA ARG A 12 -12.61 -15.22 0.82
C ARG A 12 -11.29 -15.27 1.59
N THR A 13 -10.17 -15.14 0.88
CA THR A 13 -8.83 -15.10 1.49
C THR A 13 -8.72 -13.93 2.47
N ILE A 14 -9.18 -12.75 2.06
CA ILE A 14 -9.18 -11.54 2.88
C ILE A 14 -10.02 -11.72 4.15
N VAL A 15 -11.28 -12.17 4.03
CA VAL A 15 -12.17 -12.41 5.18
C VAL A 15 -11.56 -13.39 6.18
N GLY A 16 -10.90 -14.45 5.69
CA GLY A 16 -10.20 -15.41 6.54
C GLY A 16 -9.00 -14.78 7.27
N ALA A 17 -8.19 -14.01 6.56
CA ALA A 17 -6.99 -13.38 7.10
C ALA A 17 -7.29 -12.33 8.17
N VAL A 18 -8.22 -11.41 7.90
CA VAL A 18 -8.52 -10.31 8.84
C VAL A 18 -9.21 -10.75 10.13
N ARG A 19 -9.73 -11.99 10.19
CA ARG A 19 -10.31 -12.59 11.40
C ARG A 19 -9.34 -13.46 12.20
N ARG A 20 -8.17 -13.76 11.63
CA ARG A 20 -7.20 -14.67 12.25
C ARG A 20 -6.22 -13.89 13.12
N GLU A 21 -6.38 -14.03 14.44
CA GLU A 21 -5.54 -13.31 15.42
C GLU A 21 -4.10 -13.85 15.54
N TYR A 22 -3.83 -15.14 15.24
CA TYR A 22 -2.49 -15.73 15.42
C TYR A 22 -2.02 -16.58 14.23
N PRO A 23 -0.70 -16.60 13.93
CA PRO A 23 0.37 -15.81 14.56
C PRO A 23 0.29 -14.32 14.20
N ASN A 24 0.72 -13.45 15.11
CA ASN A 24 0.71 -11.99 14.93
C ASN A 24 1.94 -11.32 15.57
N ALA A 25 2.42 -10.27 14.92
CA ALA A 25 3.57 -9.45 15.27
C ALA A 25 3.10 -7.99 15.44
N PRO A 26 2.56 -7.61 16.61
CA PRO A 26 1.92 -6.32 16.81
C PRO A 26 2.87 -5.12 16.79
N ARG A 27 4.21 -5.36 16.77
CA ARG A 27 5.27 -4.34 16.81
C ARG A 27 5.04 -3.25 17.87
N HIS A 28 4.53 -3.67 19.03
CA HIS A 28 4.23 -2.80 20.17
C HIS A 28 5.51 -2.43 20.93
N VAL A 29 5.72 -1.14 21.16
CA VAL A 29 6.79 -0.66 22.03
C VAL A 29 6.31 -0.71 23.48
N MET A 30 6.91 -1.60 24.26
CA MET A 30 6.61 -1.73 25.69
C MET A 30 7.32 -0.61 26.48
N THR A 31 6.57 0.14 27.27
CA THR A 31 7.06 1.20 28.17
C THR A 31 7.10 0.76 29.64
N GLY A 32 6.45 -0.36 29.96
CA GLY A 32 6.48 -0.96 31.30
C GLY A 32 6.00 -2.41 31.32
N LEU A 33 6.01 -3.01 32.52
CA LEU A 33 5.64 -4.43 32.73
C LEU A 33 4.16 -4.72 32.43
N HIS A 34 3.32 -3.71 32.35
CA HIS A 34 1.87 -3.84 32.11
C HIS A 34 1.49 -3.71 30.63
N ASP A 35 2.46 -3.43 29.75
CA ASP A 35 2.24 -3.23 28.31
C ASP A 35 2.24 -4.57 27.56
N THR A 36 1.34 -5.48 27.97
CA THR A 36 1.31 -6.90 27.53
C THR A 36 -0.03 -7.29 26.90
N GLY A 37 -0.68 -6.38 26.17
CA GLY A 37 -1.97 -6.66 25.52
C GLY A 37 -1.85 -7.70 24.39
N THR A 38 -2.92 -8.47 24.17
CA THR A 38 -3.05 -9.31 22.95
C THR A 38 -3.30 -8.44 21.71
N PRO A 39 -3.12 -8.96 20.49
CA PRO A 39 -3.42 -8.20 19.27
C PRO A 39 -4.83 -7.61 19.27
N ALA A 40 -5.86 -8.39 19.63
CA ALA A 40 -7.24 -7.90 19.70
C ALA A 40 -7.49 -6.86 20.79
N GLN A 41 -6.69 -6.83 21.86
CA GLN A 41 -6.77 -5.81 22.90
C GLN A 41 -6.10 -4.49 22.48
N LEU A 42 -4.97 -4.58 21.77
CA LEU A 42 -4.21 -3.43 21.32
C LEU A 42 -4.83 -2.78 20.08
N HIS A 43 -5.32 -3.61 19.15
CA HIS A 43 -5.76 -3.21 17.82
C HIS A 43 -7.09 -3.86 17.43
N PRO A 44 -8.21 -3.53 18.10
CA PRO A 44 -9.49 -4.23 17.93
C PRO A 44 -10.09 -4.10 16.52
N ALA A 45 -9.73 -3.10 15.71
CA ALA A 45 -10.16 -3.02 14.31
C ALA A 45 -9.25 -3.84 13.39
N PHE A 46 -7.97 -3.97 13.74
CA PHE A 46 -6.91 -4.47 12.88
C PHE A 46 -6.06 -5.57 13.55
N TYR A 47 -6.72 -6.43 14.33
CA TYR A 47 -6.06 -7.50 15.09
C TYR A 47 -5.72 -8.74 14.26
N GLY A 48 -6.42 -8.90 13.13
CA GLY A 48 -6.18 -10.02 12.22
C GLY A 48 -4.90 -9.87 11.43
N CYS A 49 -4.66 -10.82 10.53
CA CYS A 49 -3.43 -10.93 9.76
C CYS A 49 -2.18 -11.09 10.65
N PHE A 50 -1.00 -11.11 10.02
CA PHE A 50 0.26 -11.22 10.75
C PHE A 50 0.63 -9.92 11.47
N ASP A 51 0.24 -8.75 10.97
CA ASP A 51 0.48 -7.46 11.62
C ASP A 51 -0.56 -6.41 11.23
N TRP A 52 -0.49 -5.25 11.90
CA TRP A 52 -1.51 -4.20 11.83
C TRP A 52 -1.70 -3.67 10.41
N HIS A 53 -0.62 -3.31 9.70
CA HIS A 53 -0.75 -2.77 8.35
C HIS A 53 -1.28 -3.81 7.36
N SER A 54 -0.95 -5.09 7.54
CA SER A 54 -1.50 -6.18 6.72
C SER A 54 -3.01 -6.27 6.89
N ALA A 55 -3.52 -6.12 8.12
CA ALA A 55 -4.95 -6.03 8.33
C ALA A 55 -5.54 -4.79 7.65
N VAL A 56 -4.93 -3.60 7.78
CA VAL A 56 -5.43 -2.37 7.15
C VAL A 56 -5.49 -2.46 5.63
N GLU A 57 -4.44 -2.96 4.97
CA GLU A 57 -4.42 -3.12 3.50
C GLU A 57 -5.43 -4.16 3.01
N MET A 58 -5.67 -5.21 3.80
CA MET A 58 -6.67 -6.23 3.49
C MET A 58 -8.10 -5.70 3.67
N HIS A 59 -8.38 -4.86 4.66
CA HIS A 59 -9.66 -4.14 4.77
C HIS A 59 -9.86 -3.17 3.60
N TRP A 60 -8.81 -2.47 3.17
CA TRP A 60 -8.86 -1.62 1.98
C TRP A 60 -9.22 -2.44 0.74
N ALA A 61 -8.54 -3.57 0.54
CA ALA A 61 -8.79 -4.46 -0.57
C ALA A 61 -10.23 -4.99 -0.56
N LEU A 62 -10.76 -5.35 0.62
CA LEU A 62 -12.13 -5.82 0.78
C LEU A 62 -13.16 -4.77 0.36
N LEU A 63 -13.02 -3.53 0.85
CA LEU A 63 -13.88 -2.41 0.46
C LEU A 63 -13.86 -2.15 -1.04
N VAL A 64 -12.66 -2.17 -1.62
CA VAL A 64 -12.45 -1.96 -3.05
C VAL A 64 -13.12 -3.05 -3.88
N LEU A 65 -13.10 -4.30 -3.42
CA LEU A 65 -13.71 -5.43 -4.11
C LEU A 65 -15.24 -5.45 -4.00
N LEU A 66 -15.83 -4.85 -2.94
CA LEU A 66 -17.26 -4.94 -2.67
C LEU A 66 -18.12 -4.79 -3.93
N PRO A 67 -17.99 -3.75 -4.78
CA PRO A 67 -18.84 -3.56 -5.95
C PRO A 67 -18.88 -4.75 -6.91
N ASP A 68 -17.79 -5.51 -7.02
CA ASP A 68 -17.61 -6.61 -7.96
C ASP A 68 -17.96 -7.98 -7.37
N LEU A 69 -18.33 -8.05 -6.07
CA LEU A 69 -18.63 -9.31 -5.41
C LEU A 69 -20.05 -9.83 -5.69
N PRO A 70 -20.21 -11.16 -5.90
CA PRO A 70 -21.50 -11.83 -5.81
C PRO A 70 -22.15 -11.63 -4.44
N GLU A 71 -23.49 -11.60 -4.40
CA GLU A 71 -24.27 -11.25 -3.20
C GLU A 71 -23.80 -11.96 -1.93
N ALA A 72 -23.67 -13.30 -1.95
CA ALA A 72 -23.27 -14.05 -0.76
C ALA A 72 -21.86 -13.67 -0.25
N ALA A 73 -20.91 -13.42 -1.16
CA ALA A 73 -19.56 -12.99 -0.78
C ALA A 73 -19.55 -11.53 -0.28
N ARG A 74 -20.36 -10.67 -0.90
CA ARG A 74 -20.57 -9.28 -0.47
C ARG A 74 -21.15 -9.22 0.94
N THR A 75 -22.21 -9.97 1.24
CA THR A 75 -22.85 -9.99 2.57
C THR A 75 -21.84 -10.38 3.65
N GLU A 76 -21.01 -11.39 3.40
CA GLU A 76 -19.98 -11.81 4.36
C GLU A 76 -18.88 -10.76 4.53
N ALA A 77 -18.40 -10.16 3.44
CA ALA A 77 -17.42 -9.08 3.48
C ALA A 77 -17.93 -7.87 4.28
N GLU A 78 -19.17 -7.45 4.02
CA GLU A 78 -19.84 -6.37 4.73
C GLU A 78 -20.00 -6.66 6.22
N ARG A 79 -20.34 -7.89 6.59
CA ARG A 79 -20.44 -8.31 7.99
C ARG A 79 -19.10 -8.17 8.73
N VAL A 80 -17.99 -8.57 8.09
CA VAL A 80 -16.65 -8.38 8.69
C VAL A 80 -16.32 -6.91 8.86
N LEU A 81 -16.59 -6.08 7.84
CA LEU A 81 -16.35 -4.64 7.91
C LEU A 81 -17.19 -3.99 9.02
N ASP A 82 -18.45 -4.38 9.19
CA ASP A 82 -19.33 -3.88 10.25
C ASP A 82 -18.86 -4.29 11.66
N GLU A 83 -18.25 -5.47 11.80
CA GLU A 83 -17.70 -5.94 13.07
C GLU A 83 -16.39 -5.24 13.43
N HIS A 84 -15.52 -4.97 12.44
CA HIS A 84 -14.18 -4.43 12.69
C HIS A 84 -14.14 -2.90 12.68
N LEU A 85 -14.81 -2.25 11.72
CA LEU A 85 -14.74 -0.80 11.49
C LEU A 85 -15.83 -0.04 12.27
N THR A 86 -16.00 -0.39 13.55
CA THR A 86 -16.90 0.31 14.46
C THR A 86 -16.26 1.61 14.97
N ALA A 87 -17.09 2.54 15.45
CA ALA A 87 -16.59 3.78 16.03
C ALA A 87 -15.73 3.52 17.28
N GLU A 88 -16.11 2.53 18.08
CA GLU A 88 -15.42 2.11 19.29
C GLU A 88 -14.04 1.54 18.97
N ASN A 89 -13.95 0.61 18.02
CA ASN A 89 -12.68 -0.02 17.66
C ASN A 89 -11.72 1.00 17.05
N LEU A 90 -12.20 1.84 16.12
CA LEU A 90 -11.36 2.83 15.45
C LEU A 90 -10.96 3.99 16.38
N ALA A 91 -11.72 4.25 17.45
CA ALA A 91 -11.29 5.17 18.51
C ALA A 91 -10.06 4.63 19.27
N VAL A 92 -9.98 3.31 19.50
CA VAL A 92 -8.80 2.67 20.10
C VAL A 92 -7.58 2.78 19.18
N GLU A 93 -7.74 2.49 17.89
CA GLU A 93 -6.64 2.64 16.92
C GLU A 93 -6.11 4.09 16.86
N ALA A 94 -7.03 5.06 16.81
CA ALA A 94 -6.66 6.47 16.78
C ALA A 94 -5.97 6.92 18.09
N ALA A 95 -6.41 6.41 19.24
CA ALA A 95 -5.75 6.68 20.52
C ALA A 95 -4.34 6.09 20.55
N TYR A 96 -4.19 4.83 20.12
CA TYR A 96 -2.90 4.16 20.05
C TYR A 96 -1.90 4.93 19.18
N LEU A 97 -2.29 5.37 17.98
CA LEU A 97 -1.40 6.14 17.10
C LEU A 97 -1.04 7.53 17.68
N ARG A 98 -1.90 8.15 18.50
CA ARG A 98 -1.55 9.40 19.20
C ARG A 98 -0.49 9.17 20.28
N GLU A 99 -0.60 8.08 21.02
CA GLU A 99 0.35 7.72 22.08
C GLU A 99 1.68 7.22 21.50
N GLN A 100 1.62 6.45 20.42
CA GLN A 100 2.76 5.87 19.72
C GLN A 100 2.94 6.51 18.35
N ALA A 101 3.22 7.82 18.31
CA ALA A 101 3.27 8.63 17.08
C ALA A 101 4.31 8.19 16.02
N GLY A 102 5.16 7.20 16.30
CA GLY A 102 6.06 6.58 15.31
C GLY A 102 5.57 5.25 14.76
N PHE A 103 4.53 4.65 15.36
CA PHE A 103 3.99 3.35 14.98
C PHE A 103 3.53 3.35 13.53
N GLU A 104 3.93 2.32 12.78
CA GLU A 104 3.55 2.10 11.38
C GLU A 104 3.93 3.22 10.39
N ARG A 105 4.80 4.16 10.82
CA ARG A 105 5.31 5.21 9.94
C ARG A 105 6.40 4.65 8.99
N PRO A 106 6.33 4.92 7.67
CA PRO A 106 5.26 5.61 6.95
C PRO A 106 4.25 4.64 6.29
N TYR A 107 4.53 3.34 6.24
CA TYR A 107 3.78 2.38 5.43
C TYR A 107 2.33 2.18 5.86
N GLY A 108 2.10 1.79 7.11
CA GLY A 108 0.73 1.61 7.61
C GLY A 108 -0.04 2.93 7.64
N TRP A 109 0.63 4.08 7.81
CA TRP A 109 0.01 5.40 7.62
C TRP A 109 -0.52 5.59 6.19
N GLY A 110 0.26 5.21 5.19
CA GLY A 110 -0.14 5.23 3.79
C GLY A 110 -1.41 4.42 3.55
N TRP A 111 -1.44 3.18 4.06
CA TRP A 111 -2.59 2.29 3.93
C TRP A 111 -3.81 2.75 4.71
N ALA A 112 -3.64 3.32 5.91
CA ALA A 112 -4.75 3.86 6.69
C ALA A 112 -5.47 5.00 5.96
N LEU A 113 -4.72 5.89 5.31
CA LEU A 113 -5.32 6.95 4.48
C LEU A 113 -5.93 6.42 3.19
N ALA A 114 -5.33 5.40 2.57
CA ALA A 114 -5.94 4.72 1.43
C ALA A 114 -7.26 4.03 1.80
N LEU A 115 -7.33 3.40 2.98
CA LEU A 115 -8.53 2.80 3.54
C LEU A 115 -9.63 3.85 3.77
N ALA A 116 -9.28 4.98 4.39
CA ALA A 116 -10.20 6.09 4.62
C ALA A 116 -10.76 6.66 3.31
N ASP A 117 -9.91 6.84 2.29
CA ASP A 117 -10.35 7.31 0.97
C ASP A 117 -11.28 6.30 0.27
N ALA A 118 -10.96 5.01 0.35
CA ALA A 118 -11.81 3.96 -0.22
C ALA A 118 -13.16 3.81 0.49
N ALA A 119 -13.23 4.15 1.78
CA ALA A 119 -14.45 4.12 2.57
C ALA A 119 -15.34 5.34 2.33
N GLU A 120 -14.86 6.40 1.68
CA GLU A 120 -15.65 7.61 1.46
C GLU A 120 -16.96 7.30 0.70
N GLY A 121 -18.07 7.91 1.14
CA GLY A 121 -19.41 7.61 0.61
C GLY A 121 -20.01 6.28 1.07
N THR A 122 -19.32 5.48 1.88
CA THR A 122 -19.85 4.26 2.51
C THR A 122 -20.29 4.53 3.96
N ARG A 123 -20.93 3.54 4.60
CA ARG A 123 -21.34 3.63 6.01
C ARG A 123 -20.17 3.66 7.01
N TRP A 124 -18.98 3.20 6.62
CA TRP A 124 -17.80 3.13 7.50
C TRP A 124 -16.97 4.41 7.53
N ALA A 125 -17.18 5.35 6.59
CA ALA A 125 -16.40 6.59 6.46
C ALA A 125 -16.30 7.38 7.78
N ARG A 126 -17.43 7.54 8.48
CA ARG A 126 -17.50 8.31 9.73
C ARG A 126 -16.66 7.69 10.85
N ALA A 127 -16.62 6.36 10.92
CA ALA A 127 -15.86 5.65 11.95
C ALA A 127 -14.35 5.71 11.69
N LEU A 128 -13.93 5.73 10.40
CA LEU A 128 -12.52 5.85 9.99
C LEU A 128 -11.95 7.26 10.10
N ALA A 129 -12.78 8.29 10.05
CA ALA A 129 -12.35 9.68 10.04
C ALA A 129 -11.38 10.07 11.20
N PRO A 130 -11.60 9.66 12.47
CA PRO A 130 -10.68 9.99 13.56
C PRO A 130 -9.28 9.38 13.37
N LEU A 131 -9.18 8.15 12.87
CA LEU A 131 -7.90 7.50 12.59
C LEU A 131 -7.18 8.21 11.43
N ALA A 132 -7.92 8.52 10.36
CA ALA A 132 -7.38 9.25 9.21
C ALA A 132 -6.86 10.64 9.59
N ALA A 133 -7.55 11.35 10.48
CA ALA A 133 -7.11 12.64 10.99
C ALA A 133 -5.78 12.55 11.74
N VAL A 134 -5.63 11.57 12.66
CA VAL A 134 -4.37 11.36 13.41
C VAL A 134 -3.20 11.08 12.47
N VAL A 135 -3.43 10.25 11.45
CA VAL A 135 -2.39 9.94 10.47
C VAL A 135 -2.03 11.14 9.59
N ALA A 136 -3.04 11.90 9.15
CA ALA A 136 -2.84 13.12 8.36
C ALA A 136 -2.01 14.16 9.14
N ASP A 137 -2.36 14.42 10.40
CA ASP A 137 -1.61 15.30 11.29
C ASP A 137 -0.17 14.81 11.47
N GLY A 138 0.02 13.49 11.64
CA GLY A 138 1.33 12.85 11.72
C GLY A 138 2.20 13.13 10.50
N PHE A 139 1.68 13.02 9.27
CA PHE A 139 2.40 13.38 8.05
C PHE A 139 2.69 14.88 7.98
N ILE A 140 1.72 15.73 8.28
CA ILE A 140 1.87 17.20 8.26
C ILE A 140 3.00 17.64 9.21
N GLU A 141 3.10 17.04 10.39
CA GLU A 141 4.14 17.35 11.38
C GLU A 141 5.51 16.73 11.01
N TRP A 142 5.53 15.49 10.51
CA TRP A 142 6.77 14.76 10.26
C TRP A 142 7.48 15.17 8.96
N LEU A 143 6.75 15.35 7.86
CA LEU A 143 7.33 15.58 6.54
C LEU A 143 8.26 16.81 6.47
N PRO A 144 7.96 17.96 7.12
CA PRO A 144 8.86 19.10 7.15
C PRO A 144 10.16 18.86 7.93
N ARG A 145 10.15 17.94 8.90
CA ARG A 145 11.31 17.60 9.75
C ARG A 145 12.21 16.54 9.14
N SER A 146 11.68 15.72 8.23
CA SER A 146 12.45 14.66 7.59
C SER A 146 13.29 15.21 6.43
N SER A 147 14.60 15.26 6.64
CA SER A 147 15.54 15.82 5.66
C SER A 147 15.79 14.91 4.45
N LEU A 148 15.59 13.60 4.61
CA LEU A 148 15.86 12.60 3.57
C LEU A 148 14.66 11.65 3.40
N PRO A 149 14.44 11.11 2.18
CA PRO A 149 13.52 10.01 1.98
C PRO A 149 14.14 8.69 2.43
N ASN A 150 13.30 7.65 2.54
CA ASN A 150 13.76 6.27 2.62
C ASN A 150 13.30 5.52 1.36
N ARG A 151 14.27 4.90 0.68
CA ARG A 151 14.11 4.22 -0.62
C ARG A 151 14.19 2.69 -0.52
N GLN A 152 14.10 2.11 0.67
CA GLN A 152 14.13 0.64 0.81
C GLN A 152 12.94 0.02 0.07
N GLY A 153 13.10 -1.19 -0.48
CA GLY A 153 12.00 -1.92 -1.14
C GLY A 153 11.02 -2.58 -0.15
N THR A 154 10.91 -2.04 1.06
CA THR A 154 10.10 -2.56 2.17
C THR A 154 9.35 -1.44 2.89
N HIS A 155 8.76 -1.72 4.06
CA HIS A 155 7.88 -0.83 4.84
C HIS A 155 8.41 0.59 5.09
N ALA A 156 9.72 0.82 5.05
CA ALA A 156 10.24 2.16 5.29
C ALA A 156 10.10 3.08 4.05
N ASN A 157 9.69 2.56 2.88
CA ASN A 157 9.63 3.32 1.63
C ASN A 157 8.70 4.53 1.72
N THR A 158 9.28 5.73 1.67
CA THR A 158 8.50 6.97 1.78
C THR A 158 7.73 7.27 0.53
N ALA A 159 8.20 6.87 -0.65
CA ALA A 159 7.50 7.15 -1.90
C ALA A 159 6.16 6.40 -1.99
N PHE A 160 6.20 5.11 -1.66
CA PHE A 160 5.02 4.25 -1.63
C PHE A 160 3.94 4.80 -0.68
N ALA A 161 4.32 5.07 0.57
CA ALA A 161 3.39 5.57 1.58
C ALA A 161 2.70 6.87 1.13
N LEU A 162 3.47 7.83 0.62
CA LEU A 162 2.92 9.11 0.15
C LEU A 162 2.05 8.97 -1.09
N ALA A 163 2.37 8.03 -2.00
CA ALA A 163 1.52 7.73 -3.15
C ALA A 163 0.16 7.15 -2.71
N ARG A 164 0.15 6.29 -1.69
CA ARG A 164 -1.10 5.75 -1.10
C ARG A 164 -1.92 6.84 -0.40
N SER A 165 -1.28 7.80 0.26
CA SER A 165 -1.95 8.91 0.95
C SER A 165 -2.48 10.01 0.03
N TRP A 166 -1.97 10.08 -1.21
CA TRP A 166 -2.26 11.20 -2.11
C TRP A 166 -3.75 11.40 -2.44
N PRO A 167 -4.55 10.35 -2.76
CA PRO A 167 -5.98 10.53 -3.04
C PRO A 167 -6.74 11.15 -1.85
N TRP A 168 -6.49 10.68 -0.63
CA TRP A 168 -7.07 11.26 0.59
C TRP A 168 -6.65 12.72 0.77
N ALA A 169 -5.36 13.04 0.56
CA ALA A 169 -4.86 14.40 0.66
C ALA A 169 -5.52 15.35 -0.35
N GLN A 170 -5.72 14.90 -1.60
CA GLN A 170 -6.46 15.66 -2.61
C GLN A 170 -7.91 15.89 -2.19
N ARG A 171 -8.57 14.87 -1.62
CA ARG A 171 -9.94 14.98 -1.13
C ARG A 171 -10.04 16.03 -0.01
N LEU A 172 -9.16 16.01 0.99
CA LEU A 172 -9.13 17.04 2.03
C LEU A 172 -8.96 18.44 1.44
N ALA A 173 -8.08 18.60 0.45
CA ALA A 173 -7.90 19.87 -0.24
C ALA A 173 -9.19 20.38 -0.93
N THR A 174 -9.98 19.49 -1.54
CA THR A 174 -11.28 19.87 -2.12
C THR A 174 -12.32 20.32 -1.08
N HIS A 175 -12.14 19.93 0.19
CA HIS A 175 -12.96 20.37 1.32
C HIS A 175 -12.39 21.60 2.04
N GLY A 176 -11.31 22.19 1.54
CA GLY A 176 -10.68 23.39 2.12
C GLY A 176 -9.56 23.10 3.12
N GLU A 177 -9.06 21.87 3.18
CA GLU A 177 -7.98 21.43 4.08
C GLU A 177 -6.73 21.00 3.29
N PRO A 178 -5.95 21.93 2.69
CA PRO A 178 -4.87 21.59 1.76
C PRO A 178 -3.56 21.16 2.44
N ALA A 179 -3.46 21.25 3.77
CA ALA A 179 -2.20 21.08 4.50
C ALA A 179 -1.48 19.75 4.18
N LEU A 180 -2.24 18.64 4.08
CA LEU A 180 -1.65 17.33 3.79
C LEU A 180 -1.10 17.26 2.35
N VAL A 181 -1.86 17.75 1.35
CA VAL A 181 -1.41 17.69 -0.05
C VAL A 181 -0.19 18.58 -0.26
N GLU A 182 -0.14 19.74 0.41
CA GLU A 182 1.01 20.64 0.39
C GLU A 182 2.25 20.01 1.04
N ALA A 183 2.08 19.35 2.20
CA ALA A 183 3.15 18.66 2.90
C ALA A 183 3.74 17.53 2.04
N ILE A 184 2.88 16.69 1.45
CA ILE A 184 3.30 15.61 0.54
C ILE A 184 4.02 16.19 -0.68
N ALA A 185 3.39 17.12 -1.40
CA ALA A 185 3.96 17.68 -2.63
C ALA A 185 5.32 18.36 -2.38
N SER A 186 5.43 19.09 -1.27
CA SER A 186 6.68 19.75 -0.89
C SER A 186 7.77 18.73 -0.54
N ALA A 187 7.46 17.69 0.25
CA ALA A 187 8.42 16.64 0.58
C ALA A 187 8.90 15.86 -0.65
N SER A 188 7.97 15.44 -1.52
CA SER A 188 8.31 14.69 -2.73
C SER A 188 9.25 15.48 -3.64
N LYS A 189 8.97 16.77 -3.87
CA LYS A 189 9.83 17.63 -4.69
C LYS A 189 11.21 17.85 -4.06
N ARG A 190 11.29 18.01 -2.73
CA ARG A 190 12.58 18.16 -2.03
C ARG A 190 13.43 16.89 -2.10
N TRP A 191 12.79 15.73 -1.95
CA TRP A 191 13.49 14.44 -1.84
C TRP A 191 13.87 13.82 -3.17
N TYR A 192 12.99 13.92 -4.18
CA TYR A 192 13.11 13.17 -5.43
C TYR A 192 13.21 14.08 -6.67
N GLY A 193 12.91 15.37 -6.53
CA GLY A 193 12.81 16.29 -7.68
C GLY A 193 14.12 16.49 -8.45
N ASN A 194 15.27 16.22 -7.83
CA ASN A 194 16.60 16.34 -8.44
C ASN A 194 17.29 14.99 -8.71
N ASP A 195 16.58 13.88 -8.50
CA ASP A 195 17.12 12.55 -8.72
C ASP A 195 17.41 12.33 -10.21
N ARG A 196 18.48 11.58 -10.48
CA ARG A 196 19.05 11.34 -11.80
C ARG A 196 19.65 9.95 -11.86
N ASP A 197 19.62 9.34 -13.04
CA ASP A 197 20.35 8.10 -13.34
C ASP A 197 20.16 7.01 -12.26
N TYR A 198 18.91 6.74 -11.86
CA TYR A 198 18.62 5.79 -10.80
C TYR A 198 19.19 4.39 -11.17
N PRO A 199 19.97 3.74 -10.29
CA PRO A 199 20.63 2.46 -10.56
C PRO A 199 19.64 1.28 -10.40
N VAL A 200 18.83 1.04 -11.43
CA VAL A 200 17.80 -0.03 -11.44
C VAL A 200 18.38 -1.42 -11.21
N GLU A 201 19.66 -1.63 -11.53
CA GLU A 201 20.38 -2.89 -11.35
C GLU A 201 20.64 -3.26 -9.87
N TRP A 202 20.43 -2.33 -8.94
CA TRP A 202 20.54 -2.60 -7.49
C TRP A 202 19.25 -3.16 -6.89
N GLU A 203 18.14 -3.16 -7.63
CA GLU A 203 16.91 -3.83 -7.20
C GLU A 203 16.58 -5.05 -8.08
N PRO A 204 16.07 -6.16 -7.48
CA PRO A 204 15.57 -6.23 -6.10
C PRO A 204 16.59 -6.71 -5.06
N GLY A 205 16.41 -6.24 -3.82
CA GLY A 205 16.90 -6.90 -2.62
C GLY A 205 16.13 -8.19 -2.32
N GLY A 206 16.72 -9.09 -1.53
CA GLY A 206 16.17 -10.43 -1.28
C GLY A 206 14.85 -10.49 -0.49
N ASN A 207 14.41 -9.37 0.08
CA ASN A 207 13.17 -9.27 0.85
C ASN A 207 12.30 -8.07 0.44
N ASP A 208 12.53 -7.53 -0.75
CA ASP A 208 11.74 -6.44 -1.29
C ASP A 208 10.32 -6.92 -1.62
N PHE A 209 9.32 -6.12 -1.26
CA PHE A 209 7.95 -6.21 -1.79
C PHE A 209 7.53 -4.91 -2.52
N LEU A 210 8.40 -3.92 -2.55
CA LEU A 210 8.25 -2.66 -3.29
C LEU A 210 9.45 -2.48 -4.21
N SER A 211 9.20 -1.94 -5.40
CA SER A 211 10.27 -1.45 -6.28
C SER A 211 10.53 0.01 -5.94
N PRO A 212 11.73 0.37 -5.42
CA PRO A 212 11.99 1.75 -5.05
C PRO A 212 11.92 2.73 -6.23
N ALA A 213 12.48 2.37 -7.39
CA ALA A 213 12.45 3.22 -8.58
C ALA A 213 11.02 3.50 -9.03
N LEU A 214 10.19 2.46 -9.04
CA LEU A 214 8.81 2.59 -9.51
C LEU A 214 7.88 3.24 -8.48
N ALA A 215 8.13 3.05 -7.18
CA ALA A 215 7.41 3.78 -6.13
C ALA A 215 7.67 5.28 -6.22
N GLU A 216 8.94 5.67 -6.44
CA GLU A 216 9.34 7.06 -6.66
C GLU A 216 8.67 7.64 -7.92
N ALA A 217 8.74 6.91 -9.05
CA ALA A 217 8.12 7.35 -10.29
C ALA A 217 6.60 7.49 -10.19
N GLU A 218 5.92 6.58 -9.48
CA GLU A 218 4.48 6.68 -9.25
C GLU A 218 4.12 7.95 -8.45
N LEU A 219 4.83 8.20 -7.34
CA LEU A 219 4.61 9.40 -6.52
C LEU A 219 4.88 10.69 -7.31
N MET A 220 6.00 10.74 -8.04
CA MET A 220 6.34 11.93 -8.82
C MET A 220 5.34 12.16 -9.95
N GLY A 221 4.77 11.09 -10.52
CA GLY A 221 3.67 11.17 -11.49
C GLY A 221 2.32 11.59 -10.91
N LEU A 222 2.17 11.61 -9.57
CA LEU A 222 1.01 12.19 -8.88
C LEU A 222 1.23 13.66 -8.53
N VAL A 223 2.45 14.03 -8.15
CA VAL A 223 2.79 15.35 -7.59
C VAL A 223 3.17 16.39 -8.66
N LEU A 224 3.84 15.97 -9.75
CA LEU A 224 4.30 16.87 -10.79
C LEU A 224 3.22 17.10 -11.85
N ALA A 225 3.26 18.29 -12.47
CA ALA A 225 2.50 18.54 -13.69
C ALA A 225 2.97 17.61 -14.83
N PRO A 226 2.11 17.24 -15.79
CA PRO A 226 2.43 16.23 -16.81
C PRO A 226 3.76 16.46 -17.57
N ASP A 227 4.02 17.69 -18.01
CA ASP A 227 5.26 18.00 -18.76
C ASP A 227 6.50 17.92 -17.87
N ALA A 228 6.40 18.39 -16.61
CA ALA A 228 7.48 18.29 -15.64
C ALA A 228 7.75 16.82 -15.25
N PHE A 229 6.70 15.99 -15.18
CA PHE A 229 6.85 14.56 -14.90
C PHE A 229 7.57 13.83 -16.06
N ARG A 230 7.22 14.10 -17.32
CA ARG A 230 7.91 13.47 -18.46
C ARG A 230 9.40 13.80 -18.46
N LEU A 231 9.75 15.08 -18.26
CA LEU A 231 11.13 15.51 -18.14
C LEU A 231 11.84 14.86 -16.94
N TRP A 232 11.15 14.76 -15.79
CA TRP A 232 11.70 14.10 -14.61
C TRP A 232 12.00 12.62 -14.88
N VAL A 233 11.11 11.88 -15.55
CA VAL A 233 11.34 10.47 -15.92
C VAL A 233 12.55 10.34 -16.86
N GLU A 234 12.71 11.23 -17.83
CA GLU A 234 13.87 11.23 -18.74
C GLU A 234 15.21 11.38 -18.00
N ILE A 235 15.23 12.16 -16.92
CA ILE A 235 16.44 12.44 -16.13
C ILE A 235 16.67 11.38 -15.05
N ALA A 236 15.63 11.03 -14.30
CA ALA A 236 15.71 10.11 -13.16
C ALA A 236 15.79 8.64 -13.60
N LEU A 237 15.09 8.28 -14.69
CA LEU A 237 14.93 6.91 -15.18
C LEU A 237 15.14 6.83 -16.69
N PRO A 238 16.33 7.22 -17.22
CA PRO A 238 16.58 7.34 -18.66
C PRO A 238 16.35 6.03 -19.42
N ASP A 239 16.63 4.89 -18.79
CA ASP A 239 16.44 3.57 -19.40
C ASP A 239 14.97 3.14 -19.48
N LEU A 240 14.09 3.76 -18.71
CA LEU A 240 12.64 3.52 -18.79
C LEU A 240 12.08 3.97 -20.14
N GLN A 241 12.49 5.15 -20.62
CA GLN A 241 12.09 5.72 -21.90
C GLN A 241 12.78 5.03 -23.10
N GLY A 242 14.02 4.59 -22.91
CA GLY A 242 14.78 3.87 -23.94
C GLY A 242 14.31 2.43 -24.21
N GLY A 243 13.24 1.97 -23.54
CA GLY A 243 12.76 0.57 -23.61
C GLY A 243 13.71 -0.44 -22.97
N ARG A 244 14.75 0.04 -22.28
CA ARG A 244 15.77 -0.78 -21.58
C ARG A 244 15.43 -0.87 -20.11
N ILE A 245 14.19 -1.22 -19.80
CA ILE A 245 13.65 -1.26 -18.43
C ILE A 245 14.32 -2.32 -17.52
N GLY A 246 15.29 -3.09 -18.04
CA GLY A 246 16.25 -3.85 -17.23
C GLY A 246 15.62 -4.84 -16.26
N SER A 247 16.13 -4.85 -15.03
CA SER A 247 15.61 -5.67 -13.92
C SER A 247 14.12 -5.40 -13.63
N LEU A 248 13.61 -4.21 -13.94
CA LEU A 248 12.20 -3.85 -13.75
C LEU A 248 11.25 -4.57 -14.72
N SER A 249 11.75 -5.21 -15.79
CA SER A 249 10.94 -6.10 -16.64
C SER A 249 10.90 -7.55 -16.20
N ARG A 250 11.78 -7.94 -15.28
CA ARG A 250 12.07 -9.34 -14.99
C ARG A 250 11.38 -9.74 -13.70
N PRO A 251 10.34 -10.59 -13.75
CA PRO A 251 9.74 -11.13 -12.54
C PRO A 251 10.73 -11.97 -11.75
N VAL A 252 10.63 -11.89 -10.43
CA VAL A 252 11.32 -12.83 -9.55
C VAL A 252 10.51 -14.11 -9.49
N THR A 253 11.17 -15.26 -9.70
CA THR A 253 10.53 -16.58 -9.78
C THR A 253 11.25 -17.57 -8.85
N GLY A 254 10.63 -18.74 -8.61
CA GLY A 254 11.22 -19.76 -7.72
C GLY A 254 11.30 -19.32 -6.25
N ILE A 255 10.38 -18.46 -5.83
CA ILE A 255 10.29 -17.92 -4.47
C ILE A 255 9.65 -18.97 -3.56
N ASP A 256 10.22 -19.17 -2.38
CA ASP A 256 9.64 -20.00 -1.32
C ASP A 256 8.55 -19.21 -0.59
N THR A 257 7.30 -19.66 -0.68
CA THR A 257 6.16 -18.99 -0.03
C THR A 257 6.16 -19.12 1.49
N THR A 258 6.93 -20.06 2.06
CA THR A 258 7.00 -20.31 3.51
C THR A 258 8.03 -19.44 4.23
N ASP A 259 8.99 -18.87 3.48
CA ASP A 259 9.95 -17.91 4.01
C ASP A 259 9.31 -16.52 4.03
N GLY A 260 9.05 -16.01 5.23
CA GLY A 260 8.41 -14.71 5.44
C GLY A 260 9.12 -13.51 4.82
N GLN A 261 10.43 -13.59 4.57
CA GLN A 261 11.18 -12.54 3.88
C GLN A 261 11.18 -12.78 2.37
N ALA A 262 11.38 -14.01 1.91
CA ALA A 262 11.39 -14.29 0.47
C ALA A 262 10.00 -14.12 -0.16
N ALA A 263 8.92 -14.48 0.56
CA ALA A 263 7.54 -14.34 0.13
C ALA A 263 7.18 -12.90 -0.29
N HIS A 264 7.86 -11.88 0.28
CA HIS A 264 7.75 -10.49 -0.15
C HIS A 264 7.98 -10.28 -1.65
N LEU A 265 8.83 -11.09 -2.28
CA LEU A 265 9.15 -10.97 -3.71
C LEU A 265 7.93 -11.24 -4.61
N HIS A 266 6.91 -11.95 -4.11
CA HIS A 266 5.62 -12.03 -4.80
C HIS A 266 4.90 -10.68 -4.80
N GLY A 267 4.89 -9.98 -3.67
CA GLY A 267 4.35 -8.62 -3.58
C GLY A 267 5.15 -7.63 -4.43
N LEU A 268 6.46 -7.80 -4.54
CA LEU A 268 7.29 -7.00 -5.44
C LEU A 268 6.83 -7.13 -6.89
N ASN A 269 6.57 -8.35 -7.36
CA ASN A 269 6.05 -8.56 -8.71
C ASN A 269 4.72 -7.81 -8.90
N LEU A 270 3.78 -7.95 -7.96
CA LEU A 270 2.49 -7.24 -8.03
C LEU A 270 2.65 -5.71 -7.99
N HIS A 271 3.51 -5.19 -7.11
CA HIS A 271 3.81 -3.76 -7.03
C HIS A 271 4.43 -3.23 -8.33
N ARG A 272 5.41 -3.95 -8.90
CA ARG A 272 5.99 -3.60 -10.21
C ARG A 272 4.92 -3.56 -11.30
N ALA A 273 4.04 -4.56 -11.35
CA ALA A 273 2.93 -4.56 -12.30
C ALA A 273 2.02 -3.35 -12.13
N ALA A 274 1.65 -3.00 -10.89
CA ALA A 274 0.82 -1.84 -10.58
C ALA A 274 1.46 -0.53 -11.09
N CYS A 275 2.72 -0.29 -10.72
CA CYS A 275 3.41 0.93 -11.10
C CYS A 275 3.65 1.02 -12.61
N LEU A 276 4.04 -0.08 -13.27
CA LEU A 276 4.27 -0.08 -14.72
C LEU A 276 2.99 0.28 -15.50
N ARG A 277 1.83 -0.25 -15.10
CA ARG A 277 0.52 0.14 -15.67
C ARG A 277 0.20 1.62 -15.39
N ALA A 278 0.45 2.08 -14.17
CA ALA A 278 0.26 3.47 -13.77
C ALA A 278 1.14 4.45 -14.56
N LEU A 279 2.37 4.06 -14.89
CA LEU A 279 3.29 4.84 -15.71
C LEU A 279 2.83 4.87 -17.17
N GLN A 280 2.39 3.74 -17.72
CA GLN A 280 1.84 3.67 -19.07
C GLN A 280 0.70 4.68 -19.27
N ARG A 281 -0.27 4.75 -18.34
CA ARG A 281 -1.37 5.73 -18.45
C ARG A 281 -0.93 7.19 -18.45
N ARG A 282 0.20 7.52 -17.81
CA ARG A 282 0.71 8.90 -17.68
C ARG A 282 1.65 9.29 -18.81
N LEU A 283 2.47 8.35 -19.27
CA LEU A 283 3.51 8.58 -20.27
C LEU A 283 3.00 8.29 -21.69
N GLY A 284 1.93 7.51 -21.83
CA GLY A 284 1.38 7.05 -23.11
C GLY A 284 1.57 5.54 -23.29
N ASP A 285 0.86 4.99 -24.27
CA ASP A 285 0.85 3.55 -24.54
C ASP A 285 2.26 3.02 -24.86
N SER A 286 2.64 1.94 -24.19
CA SER A 286 3.93 1.28 -24.36
C SER A 286 3.77 -0.22 -24.24
N VAL A 287 3.93 -0.91 -25.37
CA VAL A 287 3.89 -2.38 -25.45
C VAL A 287 4.96 -3.01 -24.53
N VAL A 288 6.08 -2.32 -24.30
CA VAL A 288 7.14 -2.80 -23.42
C VAL A 288 6.71 -2.80 -21.95
N LEU A 289 6.12 -1.68 -21.48
CA LEU A 289 5.61 -1.57 -20.11
C LEU A 289 4.43 -2.52 -19.88
N GLU A 290 3.54 -2.63 -20.86
CA GLU A 290 2.40 -3.55 -20.81
C GLU A 290 2.85 -5.01 -20.67
N ARG A 291 3.79 -5.46 -21.51
CA ARG A 291 4.33 -6.83 -21.44
C ARG A 291 5.05 -7.11 -20.12
N ALA A 292 5.83 -6.15 -19.62
CA ALA A 292 6.51 -6.28 -18.34
C ALA A 292 5.51 -6.40 -17.19
N ALA A 293 4.49 -5.54 -17.15
CA ALA A 293 3.45 -5.60 -16.15
C ALA A 293 2.70 -6.94 -16.19
N GLN A 294 2.38 -7.44 -17.39
CA GLN A 294 1.71 -8.73 -17.54
C GLN A 294 2.60 -9.90 -17.07
N ALA A 295 3.89 -9.90 -17.40
CA ALA A 295 4.82 -10.93 -16.94
C ALA A 295 4.92 -10.98 -15.41
N HIS A 296 4.92 -9.82 -14.75
CA HIS A 296 4.90 -9.76 -13.29
C HIS A 296 3.60 -10.29 -12.68
N LEU A 297 2.45 -9.98 -13.28
CA LEU A 297 1.15 -10.53 -12.85
C LEU A 297 1.12 -12.05 -12.99
N ASP A 298 1.56 -12.58 -14.14
CA ASP A 298 1.56 -14.01 -14.41
C ASP A 298 2.44 -14.78 -13.40
N ALA A 299 3.53 -14.18 -12.94
CA ALA A 299 4.43 -14.78 -11.94
C ALA A 299 3.87 -14.78 -10.50
N ALA A 300 2.97 -13.86 -10.16
CA ALA A 300 2.54 -13.66 -8.77
C ALA A 300 1.08 -14.05 -8.50
N LEU A 301 0.16 -13.88 -9.47
CA LEU A 301 -1.25 -14.22 -9.28
C LEU A 301 -1.51 -15.66 -8.81
N PRO A 302 -0.78 -16.69 -9.29
CA PRO A 302 -1.03 -18.07 -8.87
C PRO A 302 -0.82 -18.36 -7.38
N VAL A 303 -0.16 -17.47 -6.62
CA VAL A 303 0.14 -17.67 -5.20
C VAL A 303 -0.59 -16.70 -4.26
N VAL A 304 -1.47 -15.83 -4.81
CA VAL A 304 -2.23 -14.85 -4.02
C VAL A 304 -3.22 -15.53 -3.07
N SER A 305 -3.69 -16.73 -3.42
CA SER A 305 -4.64 -17.52 -2.63
C SER A 305 -4.33 -19.01 -2.80
N GLY A 306 -4.62 -19.80 -1.77
CA GLY A 306 -4.28 -21.23 -1.70
C GLY A 306 -2.79 -21.50 -1.45
N SER A 307 -2.04 -20.55 -0.89
CA SER A 307 -0.61 -20.64 -0.62
C SER A 307 -0.31 -20.68 0.89
N ASP A 308 0.91 -20.32 1.31
CA ASP A 308 1.27 -20.28 2.73
C ASP A 308 0.77 -18.98 3.39
N TRP A 309 0.51 -19.04 4.70
CA TRP A 309 0.10 -17.90 5.51
C TRP A 309 1.02 -16.69 5.33
N MET A 310 2.33 -16.89 5.15
CA MET A 310 3.29 -15.80 4.95
C MET A 310 3.07 -14.98 3.67
N ALA A 311 2.30 -15.50 2.71
CA ALA A 311 1.83 -14.76 1.53
C ALA A 311 0.35 -14.34 1.69
N GLU A 312 -0.53 -15.24 2.10
CA GLU A 312 -1.98 -15.02 2.06
C GLU A 312 -2.51 -13.88 2.93
N HIS A 313 -1.80 -13.53 4.02
CA HIS A 313 -2.30 -12.54 4.98
C HIS A 313 -2.31 -11.09 4.46
N TRP A 314 -1.73 -10.83 3.28
CA TRP A 314 -1.52 -9.46 2.76
C TRP A 314 -1.52 -9.40 1.22
N LEU A 315 -1.03 -10.44 0.54
CA LEU A 315 -0.72 -10.40 -0.90
C LEU A 315 -1.94 -10.10 -1.80
N ALA A 316 -3.16 -10.43 -1.34
CA ALA A 316 -4.39 -10.09 -2.05
C ALA A 316 -4.58 -8.57 -2.22
N ALA A 317 -4.16 -7.75 -1.26
CA ALA A 317 -4.22 -6.30 -1.37
C ALA A 317 -3.34 -5.78 -2.52
N TYR A 318 -2.13 -6.33 -2.65
CA TYR A 318 -1.23 -6.02 -3.76
C TYR A 318 -1.77 -6.50 -5.12
N ALA A 319 -2.47 -7.64 -5.15
CA ALA A 319 -3.10 -8.13 -6.38
C ALA A 319 -4.25 -7.22 -6.82
N VAL A 320 -5.10 -6.80 -5.88
CA VAL A 320 -6.15 -5.80 -6.12
C VAL A 320 -5.54 -4.50 -6.62
N LEU A 321 -4.45 -4.04 -6.00
CA LEU A 321 -3.73 -2.85 -6.45
C LEU A 321 -3.25 -2.96 -7.89
N ALA A 322 -2.59 -4.07 -8.25
CA ALA A 322 -2.02 -4.28 -9.58
C ALA A 322 -3.09 -4.42 -10.68
N LEU A 323 -4.21 -5.07 -10.36
CA LEU A 323 -5.29 -5.30 -11.32
C LEU A 323 -6.18 -4.08 -11.50
N ARG A 324 -6.27 -3.18 -10.50
CA ARG A 324 -6.98 -1.89 -10.61
C ARG A 324 -6.17 -0.77 -11.22
N ALA A 325 -4.85 -0.89 -11.22
CA ALA A 325 -3.95 0.11 -11.78
C ALA A 325 -4.37 0.39 -13.21
#